data_AF-A0A7X3UGD5-F1
#
_entry.id   AF-A0A7X3UGD5-F1
#
_cell.length_a   1.000
_cell.length_b   1.000
_cell.length_c   1.000
_cell.angle_alpha   90.00
_cell.angle_beta   90.00
_cell.angle_gamma   90.00
#
_symmetry.space_group_name_H-M   'P 1'
#
loop_
_entity.id
_entity.type
_entity.pdbx_description
1 polymer ?
#
loop_
_entity_poly.entity_id
_entity_poly.type
_entity_poly.pdbx_seq_one_letter_code
_entity_poly.pdbx_strand_id
1 'polypeptide(L)'
;MNSPKTIVPRSEGEKLLSLPTREAEQLFQSYGKQLQLEILSATRNPKAREQLYYLVPDCTELIQGSPTEDVLQVLDTMLGTGLASVLLPCLSNDQFEELLDIAVWRDGELDEESLDLWLFELAECDRDELGRFLRELDIRLLAALLHGRIKLQSEYAALLLESGFLDPASDVINYADERARAISNAIWEADYEVFDRLLSELLAIDTEGDVDAELAAIFDAAQADRAQRVTERDREAGIDVTESDLMEKVDLDALDFDEDEDDYDEHDDA
;
A
#
# COMPACT_ATOMS: atom_id res chain seq x y z
N MET A 1 33.96 16.12 -27.44
CA MET A 1 32.49 16.10 -27.24
C MET A 1 32.12 14.64 -27.07
N ASN A 2 31.97 14.18 -25.82
CA ASN A 2 31.51 12.82 -25.56
C ASN A 2 29.98 12.84 -25.76
N SER A 3 29.49 11.98 -26.64
CA SER A 3 28.06 11.71 -26.77
C SER A 3 27.50 11.38 -25.38
N PRO A 4 26.31 11.89 -25.01
CA PRO A 4 25.66 11.46 -23.78
C PRO A 4 25.51 9.93 -23.87
N LYS A 5 26.10 9.20 -22.92
CA LYS A 5 25.87 7.76 -22.81
C LYS A 5 24.37 7.58 -22.60
N THR A 6 23.70 6.96 -23.56
CA THR A 6 22.32 6.52 -23.40
C THR A 6 22.32 5.50 -22.28
N ILE A 7 21.78 5.87 -21.12
CA ILE A 7 21.62 4.97 -19.99
C ILE A 7 20.41 4.09 -20.33
N VAL A 8 20.59 2.77 -20.27
CA VAL A 8 19.51 1.80 -20.46
C VAL A 8 19.02 1.40 -19.06
N PRO A 9 17.80 1.79 -18.64
CA PRO A 9 17.38 1.71 -17.25
C PRO A 9 17.52 0.33 -16.61
N ARG A 10 17.12 -0.73 -17.32
CA ARG A 10 17.22 -2.12 -16.83
C ARG A 10 18.66 -2.53 -16.51
N SER A 11 19.59 -2.30 -17.44
CA SER A 11 20.99 -2.65 -17.23
C SER A 11 21.66 -1.77 -16.18
N GLU A 12 21.16 -0.54 -16.00
CA GLU A 12 21.67 0.36 -14.97
C GLU A 12 21.24 -0.10 -13.58
N GLY A 13 20.01 -0.61 -13.41
CA GLY A 13 19.57 -1.25 -12.17
C GLY A 13 20.46 -2.44 -11.78
N GLU A 14 20.69 -3.37 -12.71
CA GLU A 14 21.58 -4.52 -12.49
C GLU A 14 23.01 -4.07 -12.13
N LYS A 15 23.52 -3.04 -12.79
CA LYS A 15 24.82 -2.46 -12.50
C LYS A 15 24.86 -1.86 -11.09
N LEU A 16 23.88 -1.05 -10.70
CA LEU A 16 23.82 -0.43 -9.37
C LEU A 16 23.86 -1.49 -8.27
N LEU A 17 23.10 -2.57 -8.42
CA LEU A 17 23.04 -3.67 -7.47
C LEU A 17 24.33 -4.51 -7.41
N SER A 18 25.19 -4.41 -8.43
CA SER A 18 26.49 -5.08 -8.47
C SER A 18 27.64 -4.26 -7.84
N LEU A 19 27.43 -2.96 -7.62
CA LEU A 19 28.42 -2.05 -7.05
C LEU A 19 28.46 -2.18 -5.51
N PRO A 20 29.59 -1.84 -4.87
CA PRO A 20 29.61 -1.62 -3.42
C PRO A 20 28.57 -0.57 -3.01
N THR A 21 27.87 -0.77 -1.90
CA THR A 21 26.72 0.06 -1.46
C THR A 21 26.99 1.56 -1.57
N ARG A 22 28.12 2.05 -1.04
CA ARG A 22 28.46 3.48 -1.08
C ARG A 22 28.66 4.01 -2.51
N GLU A 23 29.17 3.19 -3.41
CA GLU A 23 29.33 3.57 -4.82
C GLU A 23 27.98 3.57 -5.55
N ALA A 24 27.13 2.60 -5.25
CA ALA A 24 25.76 2.52 -5.77
C ALA A 24 24.92 3.72 -5.33
N GLU A 25 24.95 4.07 -4.04
CA GLU A 25 24.29 5.26 -3.49
C GLU A 25 24.74 6.54 -4.20
N GLN A 26 26.06 6.77 -4.25
CA GLN A 26 26.61 7.97 -4.90
C GLN A 26 26.25 8.06 -6.38
N LEU A 27 26.26 6.92 -7.08
CA LEU A 27 25.91 6.88 -8.49
C LEU A 27 24.41 7.09 -8.71
N PHE A 28 23.56 6.39 -7.95
CA PHE A 28 22.11 6.47 -8.09
C PHE A 28 21.60 7.88 -7.75
N GLN A 29 22.09 8.47 -6.65
CA GLN A 29 21.74 9.84 -6.24
C GLN A 29 22.28 10.91 -7.20
N SER A 30 23.24 10.59 -8.06
CA SER A 30 23.71 11.52 -9.11
C SER A 30 22.76 11.62 -10.31
N TYR A 31 21.83 10.66 -10.45
CA TYR A 31 20.81 10.69 -11.49
C TYR A 31 19.68 11.66 -11.14
N GLY A 32 19.08 12.25 -12.17
CA GLY A 32 17.84 13.00 -11.99
C GLY A 32 16.68 12.06 -11.63
N LYS A 33 15.71 12.55 -10.85
CA LYS A 33 14.54 11.80 -10.36
C LYS A 33 13.86 10.97 -11.46
N GLN A 34 13.65 11.57 -12.64
CA GLN A 34 13.02 10.87 -13.78
C GLN A 34 13.77 9.58 -14.16
N LEU A 35 15.10 9.64 -14.23
CA LEU A 35 15.90 8.47 -14.57
C LEU A 35 15.92 7.44 -13.43
N GLN A 36 15.88 7.90 -12.17
CA GLN A 36 15.75 7.00 -11.01
C GLN A 36 14.44 6.20 -11.07
N LEU A 37 13.32 6.88 -11.36
CA LEU A 37 12.02 6.24 -11.55
C LEU A 37 11.99 5.28 -12.74
N GLU A 38 12.61 5.65 -13.87
CA GLU A 38 12.74 4.75 -15.02
C GLU A 38 13.55 3.49 -14.68
N ILE A 39 14.60 3.60 -13.87
CA ILE A 39 15.40 2.46 -13.40
C ILE A 39 14.57 1.57 -12.46
N LEU A 40 13.83 2.17 -11.52
CA LEU A 40 12.96 1.44 -10.58
C LEU A 40 11.87 0.66 -11.32
N SER A 41 11.16 1.30 -12.24
CA SER A 41 10.11 0.67 -13.05
C SER A 41 10.67 -0.41 -13.99
N ALA A 42 11.87 -0.22 -14.54
CA ALA A 42 12.53 -1.24 -15.36
C ALA A 42 13.05 -2.45 -14.56
N THR A 43 13.13 -2.34 -13.23
CA THR A 43 13.59 -3.40 -12.33
C THR A 43 12.43 -4.30 -11.95
N ARG A 44 12.32 -5.47 -12.60
CA ARG A 44 11.19 -6.40 -12.44
C ARG A 44 11.18 -7.21 -11.15
N ASN A 45 12.33 -7.40 -10.51
CA ASN A 45 12.40 -8.18 -9.28
C ASN A 45 12.08 -7.26 -8.09
N PRO A 46 11.02 -7.53 -7.30
CA PRO A 46 10.64 -6.65 -6.20
C PRO A 46 11.73 -6.47 -5.14
N LYS A 47 12.45 -7.53 -4.77
CA LYS A 47 13.57 -7.45 -3.82
C LYS A 47 14.73 -6.61 -4.36
N ALA A 48 14.94 -6.64 -5.68
CA ALA A 48 15.94 -5.80 -6.31
C ALA A 48 15.48 -4.33 -6.31
N ARG A 49 14.19 -4.08 -6.54
CA ARG A 49 13.59 -2.74 -6.49
C ARG A 49 13.63 -2.14 -5.08
N GLU A 50 13.31 -2.94 -4.06
CA GLU A 50 13.47 -2.63 -2.64
C GLU A 50 14.88 -2.11 -2.34
N GLN A 51 15.91 -2.86 -2.75
CA GLN A 51 17.31 -2.47 -2.57
C GLN A 51 17.66 -1.14 -3.25
N LEU A 52 17.04 -0.84 -4.39
CA LEU A 52 17.23 0.44 -5.08
C LEU A 52 16.58 1.62 -4.32
N TYR A 53 15.41 1.43 -3.70
CA TYR A 53 14.82 2.47 -2.84
C TYR A 53 15.77 2.84 -1.69
N TYR A 54 16.38 1.84 -1.05
CA TYR A 54 17.33 2.06 0.05
C TYR A 54 18.67 2.70 -0.35
N LEU A 55 18.95 2.89 -1.65
CA LEU A 55 20.10 3.67 -2.09
C LEU A 55 19.91 5.19 -1.87
N VAL A 56 18.71 5.62 -1.49
CA VAL A 56 18.40 7.01 -1.18
C VAL A 56 17.98 7.11 0.30
N PRO A 57 18.64 7.97 1.12
CA PRO A 57 18.32 8.09 2.54
C PRO A 57 16.87 8.47 2.85
N ASP A 58 16.26 9.28 1.97
CA ASP A 58 14.84 9.59 1.99
C ASP A 58 14.27 9.21 0.61
N CYS A 59 13.58 8.07 0.57
CA CYS A 59 13.01 7.53 -0.66
C CYS A 59 11.54 7.92 -0.88
N THR A 60 10.98 8.81 -0.05
CA THR A 60 9.57 9.26 -0.12
C THR A 60 9.19 9.71 -1.52
N GLU A 61 9.99 10.61 -2.11
CA GLU A 61 9.74 11.12 -3.45
C GLU A 61 9.82 10.06 -4.56
N LEU A 62 10.57 8.98 -4.35
CA LEU A 62 10.69 7.88 -5.30
C LEU A 62 9.53 6.91 -5.16
N ILE A 63 9.11 6.59 -3.93
CA ILE A 63 7.94 5.76 -3.67
C ILE A 63 6.67 6.44 -4.21
N GLN A 64 6.45 7.71 -3.87
CA GLN A 64 5.31 8.50 -4.36
C GLN A 64 5.32 8.71 -5.88
N GLY A 65 6.50 8.66 -6.51
CA GLY A 65 6.63 8.74 -7.96
C GLY A 65 6.57 7.39 -8.69
N SER A 66 6.54 6.28 -7.96
CA SER A 66 6.50 4.94 -8.54
C SER A 66 5.05 4.48 -8.77
N PRO A 67 4.79 3.59 -9.74
CA PRO A 67 3.48 2.95 -9.88
C PRO A 67 3.09 2.20 -8.60
N THR A 68 1.83 2.33 -8.18
CA THR A 68 1.33 1.72 -6.94
C THR A 68 1.52 0.20 -6.94
N GLU A 69 1.30 -0.47 -8.07
CA GLU A 69 1.47 -1.91 -8.21
C GLU A 69 2.93 -2.36 -8.04
N ASP A 70 3.88 -1.53 -8.49
CA ASP A 70 5.32 -1.80 -8.32
C ASP A 70 5.73 -1.65 -6.85
N VAL A 71 5.13 -0.70 -6.13
CA VAL A 71 5.34 -0.50 -4.69
C VAL A 71 4.69 -1.63 -3.89
N LEU A 72 3.46 -2.03 -4.25
CA LEU A 72 2.75 -3.14 -3.62
C LEU A 72 3.59 -4.42 -3.66
N GLN A 73 4.09 -4.78 -4.84
CA GLN A 73 4.92 -5.98 -5.00
C GLN A 73 6.16 -5.94 -4.11
N VAL A 74 6.72 -4.77 -3.81
CA VAL A 74 7.86 -4.62 -2.90
C VAL A 74 7.40 -4.84 -1.46
N LEU A 75 6.34 -4.15 -1.04
CA LEU A 75 5.79 -4.26 0.31
C LEU A 75 5.38 -5.71 0.63
N ASP A 76 4.74 -6.40 -0.31
CA ASP A 76 4.31 -7.81 -0.19
C ASP A 76 5.47 -8.76 0.11
N THR A 77 6.70 -8.44 -0.32
CA THR A 77 7.86 -9.27 0.02
C THR A 77 8.30 -9.17 1.48
N MET A 78 7.78 -8.18 2.21
CA MET A 78 8.16 -7.82 3.57
C MET A 78 6.98 -7.85 4.56
N LEU A 79 5.73 -7.93 4.10
CA LEU A 79 4.57 -7.99 4.98
C LEU A 79 4.67 -9.14 6.00
N GLY A 80 4.36 -8.83 7.27
CA GLY A 80 4.43 -9.75 8.39
C GLY A 80 5.82 -9.87 9.03
N THR A 81 6.82 -9.11 8.57
CA THR A 81 8.20 -9.16 9.11
C THR A 81 8.57 -7.94 9.95
N GLY A 82 7.78 -6.87 9.90
CA GLY A 82 8.08 -5.57 10.50
C GLY A 82 9.02 -4.71 9.66
N LEU A 83 9.45 -5.19 8.48
CA LEU A 83 10.37 -4.45 7.59
C LEU A 83 9.63 -3.52 6.62
N ALA A 84 8.35 -3.79 6.33
CA ALA A 84 7.57 -2.92 5.47
C ALA A 84 7.30 -1.57 6.14
N SER A 85 7.32 -1.53 7.48
CA SER A 85 7.19 -0.32 8.30
C SER A 85 8.18 0.81 7.96
N VAL A 86 9.30 0.51 7.32
CA VAL A 86 10.28 1.51 6.86
C VAL A 86 9.82 2.24 5.60
N LEU A 87 9.07 1.55 4.73
CA LEU A 87 8.60 2.11 3.45
C LEU A 87 7.16 2.57 3.51
N LEU A 88 6.34 2.02 4.42
CA LEU A 88 4.94 2.42 4.57
C LEU A 88 4.75 3.93 4.78
N PRO A 89 5.51 4.62 5.66
CA PRO A 89 5.36 6.05 5.88
C PRO A 89 5.75 6.92 4.68
N CYS A 90 6.42 6.35 3.68
CA CYS A 90 6.81 7.05 2.46
C CYS A 90 5.69 7.10 1.41
N LEU A 91 4.60 6.35 1.60
CA LEU A 91 3.45 6.36 0.71
C LEU A 91 2.76 7.71 0.74
N SER A 92 2.22 8.16 -0.40
CA SER A 92 1.20 9.20 -0.38
C SER A 92 -0.11 8.62 0.16
N ASN A 93 -1.02 9.48 0.62
CA ASN A 93 -2.36 9.06 1.02
C ASN A 93 -3.06 8.29 -0.12
N ASP A 94 -3.07 8.86 -1.34
CA ASP A 94 -3.66 8.21 -2.52
C ASP A 94 -3.09 6.81 -2.80
N GLN A 95 -1.76 6.65 -2.69
CA GLN A 95 -1.13 5.34 -2.90
C GLN A 95 -1.50 4.35 -1.79
N PHE A 96 -1.53 4.80 -0.53
CA PHE A 96 -1.89 3.92 0.58
C PHE A 96 -3.33 3.43 0.48
N GLU A 97 -4.28 4.31 0.14
CA GLU A 97 -5.67 3.92 -0.11
C GLU A 97 -5.76 2.88 -1.23
N GLU A 98 -5.10 3.14 -2.36
CA GLU A 98 -5.08 2.22 -3.50
C GLU A 98 -4.43 0.86 -3.15
N LEU A 99 -3.38 0.85 -2.33
CA LEU A 99 -2.75 -0.38 -1.86
C LEU A 99 -3.69 -1.21 -0.98
N LEU A 100 -4.43 -0.56 -0.08
CA LEU A 100 -5.42 -1.24 0.76
C LEU A 100 -6.56 -1.80 -0.08
N ASP A 101 -7.04 -1.05 -1.07
CA ASP A 101 -8.05 -1.51 -2.03
C ASP A 101 -7.61 -2.79 -2.75
N ILE A 102 -6.35 -2.87 -3.17
CA ILE A 102 -5.83 -4.03 -3.91
C ILE A 102 -5.51 -5.20 -2.98
N ALA A 103 -4.92 -4.94 -1.82
CA ALA A 103 -4.31 -5.97 -0.98
C ALA A 103 -5.27 -6.54 0.08
N VAL A 104 -6.21 -5.72 0.55
CA VAL A 104 -7.08 -6.06 1.68
C VAL A 104 -8.49 -6.44 1.24
N TRP A 105 -8.91 -6.08 0.02
CA TRP A 105 -10.20 -6.49 -0.50
C TRP A 105 -10.07 -7.66 -1.48
N ARG A 106 -10.85 -8.71 -1.26
CA ARG A 106 -10.88 -9.90 -2.11
C ARG A 106 -12.32 -10.29 -2.40
N ASP A 107 -12.68 -10.34 -3.67
CA ASP A 107 -14.04 -10.69 -4.13
C ASP A 107 -15.16 -9.84 -3.50
N GLY A 108 -14.87 -8.59 -3.14
CA GLY A 108 -15.80 -7.66 -2.50
C GLY A 108 -15.96 -7.83 -0.99
N GLU A 109 -15.19 -8.74 -0.38
CA GLU A 109 -15.11 -8.92 1.08
C GLU A 109 -13.74 -8.50 1.60
N LEU A 110 -13.70 -8.11 2.88
CA LEU A 110 -12.47 -7.76 3.57
C LEU A 110 -11.67 -9.03 3.89
N ASP A 111 -10.45 -9.12 3.37
CA ASP A 111 -9.48 -10.17 3.71
C ASP A 111 -8.82 -9.81 5.05
N GLU A 112 -9.41 -10.34 6.13
CA GLU A 112 -8.97 -10.10 7.51
C GLU A 112 -7.51 -10.51 7.77
N GLU A 113 -7.00 -11.53 7.06
CA GLU A 113 -5.61 -11.99 7.20
C GLU A 113 -4.65 -10.96 6.60
N SER A 114 -4.97 -10.45 5.41
CA SER A 114 -4.23 -9.34 4.80
C SER A 114 -4.28 -8.10 5.70
N LEU A 115 -5.47 -7.72 6.17
CA LEU A 115 -5.62 -6.55 7.05
C LEU A 115 -4.73 -6.67 8.31
N ASP A 116 -4.69 -7.85 8.93
CA ASP A 116 -3.85 -8.10 10.11
C ASP A 116 -2.36 -7.88 9.84
N LEU A 117 -1.87 -8.26 8.66
CA LEU A 117 -0.48 -8.04 8.26
C LEU A 117 -0.20 -6.53 8.10
N TRP A 118 -1.10 -5.80 7.44
CA TRP A 118 -0.95 -4.35 7.24
C TRP A 118 -1.02 -3.58 8.57
N LEU A 119 -1.97 -3.91 9.45
CA LEU A 119 -2.07 -3.31 10.78
C LEU A 119 -0.84 -3.62 11.64
N PHE A 120 -0.29 -4.82 11.52
CA PHE A 120 0.97 -5.16 12.19
C PHE A 120 2.11 -4.27 11.71
N GLU A 121 2.31 -4.14 10.40
CA GLU A 121 3.41 -3.32 9.86
C GLU A 121 3.26 -1.84 10.24
N LEU A 122 2.04 -1.30 10.21
CA LEU A 122 1.75 0.06 10.66
C LEU A 122 2.08 0.27 12.15
N ALA A 123 1.79 -0.73 12.99
CA ALA A 123 2.10 -0.66 14.43
C ALA A 123 3.61 -0.71 14.72
N GLU A 124 4.40 -1.27 13.80
CA GLU A 124 5.87 -1.34 13.89
C GLU A 124 6.57 -0.11 13.28
N CYS A 125 5.84 0.83 12.66
CA CYS A 125 6.42 2.07 12.18
C CYS A 125 7.04 2.90 13.31
N ASP A 126 8.12 3.62 12.98
CA ASP A 126 8.66 4.64 13.88
C ASP A 126 7.58 5.67 14.20
N ARG A 127 7.48 6.08 15.47
CA ARG A 127 6.36 6.92 15.95
C ARG A 127 6.34 8.31 15.31
N ASP A 128 7.51 8.89 15.04
CA ASP A 128 7.58 10.20 14.40
C ASP A 128 7.14 10.12 12.93
N GLU A 129 7.51 9.04 12.24
CA GLU A 129 7.14 8.80 10.83
C GLU A 129 5.66 8.43 10.71
N LEU A 130 5.17 7.53 11.56
CA LEU A 130 3.77 7.15 11.66
C LEU A 130 2.89 8.38 11.94
N GLY A 131 3.28 9.24 12.88
CA GLY A 131 2.52 10.45 13.22
C GLY A 131 2.43 11.44 12.07
N ARG A 132 3.49 11.58 11.25
CA ARG A 132 3.42 12.42 10.03
C ARG A 132 2.51 11.79 8.98
N PHE A 133 2.68 10.51 8.73
CA PHE A 133 1.89 9.75 7.76
C PHE A 133 0.39 9.80 8.09
N LEU A 134 0.02 9.51 9.34
CA LEU A 134 -1.39 9.49 9.76
C LEU A 134 -2.08 10.86 9.75
N ARG A 135 -1.34 11.97 9.80
CA ARG A 135 -1.92 13.33 9.67
C ARG A 135 -2.34 13.64 8.24
N GLU A 136 -1.74 12.98 7.26
CA GLU A 136 -2.03 13.13 5.84
C GLU A 136 -3.08 12.12 5.36
N LEU A 137 -3.16 10.96 6.05
CA LEU A 137 -4.11 9.90 5.81
C LEU A 137 -5.57 10.33 6.10
N ASP A 138 -6.52 9.83 5.32
CA ASP A 138 -7.93 9.92 5.70
C ASP A 138 -8.21 8.95 6.86
N ILE A 139 -8.30 9.49 8.08
CA ILE A 139 -8.50 8.70 9.28
C ILE A 139 -9.84 7.92 9.28
N ARG A 140 -10.81 8.34 8.45
CA ARG A 140 -12.09 7.63 8.30
C ARG A 140 -11.92 6.26 7.67
N LEU A 141 -10.98 6.12 6.73
CA LEU A 141 -10.64 4.82 6.15
C LEU A 141 -10.09 3.87 7.22
N LEU A 142 -9.19 4.36 8.06
CA LEU A 142 -8.64 3.56 9.15
C LEU A 142 -9.70 3.21 10.21
N ALA A 143 -10.62 4.14 10.50
CA ALA A 143 -11.78 3.88 11.36
C ALA A 143 -12.69 2.79 10.77
N ALA A 144 -12.95 2.84 9.46
CA ALA A 144 -13.72 1.83 8.74
C ALA A 144 -13.07 0.44 8.82
N LEU A 145 -11.76 0.34 8.60
CA LEU A 145 -11.01 -0.92 8.69
C LEU A 145 -10.91 -1.47 10.11
N LEU A 146 -10.91 -0.61 11.12
CA LEU A 146 -10.89 -1.00 12.54
C LEU A 146 -12.29 -1.12 13.14
N HIS A 147 -13.33 -0.90 12.34
CA HIS A 147 -14.71 -1.03 12.77
C HIS A 147 -14.98 -2.48 13.22
N GLY A 148 -15.74 -2.64 14.29
CA GLY A 148 -15.97 -3.94 14.91
C GLY A 148 -14.80 -4.48 15.74
N ARG A 149 -13.56 -4.07 15.46
CA ARG A 149 -12.35 -4.45 16.21
C ARG A 149 -12.07 -3.53 17.40
N ILE A 150 -12.48 -2.27 17.34
CA ILE A 150 -12.40 -1.30 18.44
C ILE A 150 -13.82 -0.81 18.77
N LYS A 151 -14.21 -0.87 20.04
CA LYS A 151 -15.55 -0.41 20.49
C LYS A 151 -15.47 0.42 21.76
N LEU A 152 -16.22 1.52 21.79
CA LEU A 152 -16.38 2.36 22.98
C LEU A 152 -17.59 1.88 23.80
N GLN A 153 -17.34 1.29 24.96
CA GLN A 153 -18.37 0.71 25.85
C GLN A 153 -18.80 1.69 26.95
N SER A 154 -19.26 2.87 26.57
CA SER A 154 -19.74 3.87 27.53
C SER A 154 -20.88 4.70 26.95
N GLU A 155 -21.96 4.85 27.73
CA GLU A 155 -23.04 5.81 27.43
C GLU A 155 -22.53 7.27 27.43
N TYR A 156 -21.36 7.51 28.01
CA TYR A 156 -20.68 8.81 28.07
C TYR A 156 -19.44 8.88 27.16
N ALA A 157 -19.28 7.96 26.20
CA ALA A 157 -18.12 7.90 25.32
C ALA A 157 -17.83 9.24 24.62
N ALA A 158 -18.87 9.89 24.07
CA ALA A 158 -18.76 11.20 23.43
C ALA A 158 -18.20 12.28 24.38
N LEU A 159 -18.68 12.32 25.63
CA LEU A 159 -18.22 13.29 26.63
C LEU A 159 -16.76 13.02 27.03
N LEU A 160 -16.36 11.75 27.14
CA LEU A 160 -15.01 11.36 27.47
C LEU A 160 -14.02 11.73 26.35
N LEU A 161 -14.42 11.54 25.08
CA LEU A 161 -13.67 12.00 23.92
C LEU A 161 -13.50 13.51 23.91
N GLU A 162 -14.58 14.27 24.07
CA GLU A 162 -14.52 15.75 24.12
C GLU A 162 -13.60 16.28 25.22
N SER A 163 -13.44 15.52 26.30
CA SER A 163 -12.60 15.89 27.42
C SER A 163 -11.11 15.55 27.25
N GLY A 164 -10.73 14.81 26.21
CA GLY A 164 -9.34 14.43 25.91
C GLY A 164 -8.70 13.53 26.97
N PHE A 165 -9.52 12.74 27.69
CA PHE A 165 -9.06 11.85 28.77
C PHE A 165 -8.98 10.38 28.35
N LEU A 166 -9.10 10.07 27.06
CA LEU A 166 -9.00 8.71 26.58
C LEU A 166 -7.57 8.40 26.13
N ASP A 167 -7.07 7.29 26.63
CA ASP A 167 -5.86 6.64 26.17
C ASP A 167 -6.19 5.19 25.78
N PRO A 168 -5.30 4.50 25.05
CA PRO A 168 -5.55 3.12 24.65
C PRO A 168 -5.76 2.14 25.81
N ALA A 169 -5.32 2.49 27.03
CA ALA A 169 -5.47 1.67 28.23
C ALA A 169 -6.78 1.92 28.99
N SER A 170 -7.59 2.87 28.52
CA SER A 170 -8.83 3.27 29.17
C SER A 170 -9.86 2.14 29.15
N ASP A 171 -10.43 1.82 30.31
CA ASP A 171 -11.40 0.71 30.49
C ASP A 171 -12.67 0.83 29.62
N VAL A 172 -12.93 2.02 29.09
CA VAL A 172 -14.07 2.27 28.18
C VAL A 172 -13.81 1.78 26.75
N ILE A 173 -12.57 1.48 26.39
CA ILE A 173 -12.20 0.98 25.07
C ILE A 173 -12.08 -0.54 25.14
N ASN A 174 -12.89 -1.22 24.34
CA ASN A 174 -12.82 -2.66 24.17
C ASN A 174 -12.18 -3.00 22.83
N TYR A 175 -11.15 -3.84 22.86
CA TYR A 175 -10.47 -4.36 21.68
C TYR A 175 -10.88 -5.81 21.45
N ALA A 176 -11.26 -6.14 20.22
CA ALA A 176 -11.59 -7.51 19.83
C ALA A 176 -10.35 -8.43 19.81
N ASP A 177 -9.18 -7.86 19.51
CA ASP A 177 -7.92 -8.57 19.37
C ASP A 177 -6.71 -7.71 19.79
N GLU A 178 -5.53 -8.34 19.91
CA GLU A 178 -4.29 -7.64 20.29
C GLU A 178 -3.72 -6.77 19.15
N ARG A 179 -4.10 -7.00 17.89
CA ARG A 179 -3.63 -6.18 16.75
C ARG A 179 -4.28 -4.81 16.78
N ALA A 180 -5.59 -4.75 16.96
CA ALA A 180 -6.35 -3.53 17.16
C ALA A 180 -5.81 -2.72 18.35
N ARG A 181 -5.48 -3.39 19.47
CA ARG A 181 -4.83 -2.72 20.61
C ARG A 181 -3.44 -2.19 20.24
N ALA A 182 -2.62 -2.98 19.55
CA ALA A 182 -1.25 -2.60 19.19
C ALA A 182 -1.23 -1.36 18.29
N ILE A 183 -2.08 -1.33 17.25
CA ILE A 183 -2.17 -0.16 16.37
C ILE A 183 -2.74 1.06 17.11
N SER A 184 -3.73 0.89 17.98
CA SER A 184 -4.22 2.00 18.83
C SER A 184 -3.15 2.58 19.74
N ASN A 185 -2.31 1.75 20.36
CA ASN A 185 -1.16 2.21 21.12
C ASN A 185 -0.18 2.98 20.24
N ALA A 186 0.16 2.45 19.07
CA ALA A 186 1.09 3.08 18.15
C ALA A 186 0.59 4.45 17.67
N ILE A 187 -0.70 4.56 17.31
CA ILE A 187 -1.33 5.82 16.89
C ILE A 187 -1.31 6.83 18.03
N TRP A 188 -1.70 6.45 19.26
CA TRP A 188 -1.70 7.37 20.40
C TRP A 188 -0.30 7.84 20.78
N GLU A 189 0.69 6.96 20.76
CA GLU A 189 2.09 7.29 21.01
C GLU A 189 2.67 8.22 19.93
N ALA A 190 2.25 8.04 18.67
CA ALA A 190 2.68 8.86 17.54
C ALA A 190 1.99 10.24 17.54
N ASP A 191 0.68 10.27 17.74
CA ASP A 191 -0.13 11.48 17.80
C ASP A 191 -1.49 11.23 18.49
N TYR A 192 -1.62 11.71 19.74
CA TYR A 192 -2.86 11.57 20.51
C TYR A 192 -4.06 12.28 19.87
N GLU A 193 -3.85 13.36 19.11
CA GLU A 193 -4.96 14.07 18.45
C GLU A 193 -5.53 13.26 17.28
N VAL A 194 -4.66 12.53 16.58
CA VAL A 194 -5.09 11.58 15.55
C VAL A 194 -5.83 10.41 16.18
N PHE A 195 -5.36 9.92 17.33
CA PHE A 195 -6.06 8.88 18.08
C PHE A 195 -7.47 9.32 18.50
N ASP A 196 -7.63 10.54 19.05
CA ASP A 196 -8.95 11.07 19.42
C ASP A 196 -9.88 11.20 18.20
N ARG A 197 -9.34 11.61 17.05
CA ARG A 197 -10.10 11.63 15.78
C ARG A 197 -10.54 10.24 15.36
N LEU A 198 -9.64 9.24 15.39
CA LEU A 198 -9.97 7.85 15.08
C LEU A 198 -11.14 7.35 15.93
N LEU A 199 -11.09 7.56 17.24
CA LEU A 199 -12.16 7.16 18.14
C LEU A 199 -13.48 7.90 17.88
N SER A 200 -13.40 9.17 17.46
CA SER A 200 -14.57 9.96 17.10
C SER A 200 -15.24 9.42 15.83
N GLU A 201 -14.46 9.07 14.81
CA GLU A 201 -14.99 8.45 13.58
C GLU A 201 -15.59 7.06 13.87
N LEU A 202 -14.93 6.23 14.69
CA LEU A 202 -15.48 4.94 15.12
C LEU A 202 -16.84 5.08 15.83
N LEU A 203 -16.98 6.10 16.68
CA LEU A 203 -18.25 6.39 17.35
C LEU A 203 -19.32 6.88 16.36
N ALA A 204 -18.95 7.68 15.37
CA ALA A 204 -19.87 8.15 14.34
C ALA A 204 -20.48 6.98 13.56
N ILE A 205 -19.63 6.06 13.08
CA ILE A 205 -20.06 4.83 12.37
C ILE A 205 -21.06 4.02 13.21
N ASP A 206 -20.79 3.83 14.50
CA ASP A 206 -21.69 3.08 15.39
C ASP A 206 -23.04 3.78 15.67
N THR A 207 -23.15 5.09 15.43
CA THR A 207 -24.34 5.90 15.79
C THR A 207 -25.22 6.31 14.60
N GLU A 208 -24.70 6.39 13.37
CA GLU A 208 -25.47 6.88 12.20
C GLU A 208 -26.36 5.83 11.50
N GLY A 209 -26.45 4.61 12.04
CA GLY A 209 -27.63 3.74 11.89
C GLY A 209 -27.70 2.90 10.61
N ASP A 210 -26.83 3.13 9.62
CA ASP A 210 -26.59 2.20 8.51
C ASP A 210 -25.08 2.06 8.26
N VAL A 211 -24.44 1.30 9.15
CA VAL A 211 -22.99 1.03 9.14
C VAL A 211 -22.53 0.50 7.79
N ASP A 212 -23.30 -0.41 7.19
CA ASP A 212 -22.92 -1.04 5.91
C ASP A 212 -22.99 -0.01 4.77
N ALA A 213 -23.99 0.88 4.76
CA ALA A 213 -24.09 1.95 3.77
C ALA A 213 -23.05 3.05 3.97
N GLU A 214 -22.66 3.36 5.21
CA GLU A 214 -21.66 4.37 5.53
C GLU A 214 -20.24 3.89 5.19
N LEU A 215 -19.92 2.65 5.57
CA LEU A 215 -18.68 1.99 5.15
C LEU A 215 -18.63 1.89 3.62
N ALA A 216 -19.69 1.38 2.98
CA ALA A 216 -19.76 1.31 1.52
C ALA A 216 -19.63 2.70 0.88
N ALA A 217 -20.21 3.76 1.44
CA ALA A 217 -20.07 5.11 0.91
C ALA A 217 -18.65 5.67 1.07
N ILE A 218 -17.94 5.35 2.16
CA ILE A 218 -16.53 5.71 2.35
C ILE A 218 -15.66 5.01 1.29
N PHE A 219 -15.88 3.71 1.09
CA PHE A 219 -15.15 2.93 0.08
C PHE A 219 -15.54 3.32 -1.35
N ASP A 220 -16.82 3.55 -1.64
CA ASP A 220 -17.31 3.99 -2.95
C ASP A 220 -16.80 5.40 -3.28
N ALA A 221 -16.70 6.29 -2.30
CA ALA A 221 -16.10 7.61 -2.49
C ALA A 221 -14.60 7.50 -2.78
N ALA A 222 -13.87 6.66 -2.05
CA ALA A 222 -12.47 6.35 -2.33
C ALA A 222 -12.28 5.73 -3.73
N GLN A 223 -13.19 4.83 -4.13
CA GLN A 223 -13.20 4.19 -5.45
C GLN A 223 -13.59 5.15 -6.58
N ALA A 224 -14.50 6.09 -6.34
CA ALA A 224 -14.87 7.13 -7.32
C ALA A 224 -13.71 8.12 -7.54
N ASP A 225 -13.04 8.52 -6.46
CA ASP A 225 -11.81 9.32 -6.52
C ASP A 225 -10.70 8.53 -7.24
N ARG A 226 -10.57 7.22 -7.00
CA ARG A 226 -9.71 6.31 -7.76
C ARG A 226 -10.02 6.31 -9.26
N ALA A 227 -11.28 6.16 -9.66
CA ALA A 227 -11.66 6.17 -11.07
C ALA A 227 -11.31 7.50 -11.73
N GLN A 228 -11.46 8.62 -11.01
CA GLN A 228 -11.10 9.94 -11.50
C GLN A 228 -9.58 10.12 -11.62
N ARG A 229 -8.80 9.69 -10.62
CA ARG A 229 -7.33 9.73 -10.63
C ARG A 229 -6.73 8.84 -11.72
N VAL A 230 -7.24 7.62 -11.90
CA VAL A 230 -6.83 6.69 -12.97
C VAL A 230 -7.17 7.28 -14.34
N THR A 231 -8.37 7.85 -14.51
CA THR A 231 -8.75 8.52 -15.77
C THR A 231 -7.85 9.71 -16.07
N GLU A 232 -7.44 10.49 -15.05
CA GLU A 232 -6.54 11.62 -15.20
C GLU A 232 -5.10 11.17 -15.55
N ARG A 233 -4.60 10.13 -14.87
CA ARG A 233 -3.31 9.49 -15.16
C ARG A 233 -3.26 8.89 -16.57
N ASP A 234 -4.29 8.15 -16.96
CA ASP A 234 -4.35 7.49 -18.27
C ASP A 234 -4.46 8.53 -19.39
N ARG A 235 -5.19 9.63 -19.14
CA ARG A 235 -5.23 10.81 -20.02
C ARG A 235 -3.86 11.48 -20.15
N GLU A 236 -3.10 11.62 -19.06
CA GLU A 236 -1.74 12.18 -19.08
C GLU A 236 -0.73 11.24 -19.78
N ALA A 237 -0.92 9.94 -19.66
CA ALA A 237 -0.11 8.91 -20.32
C ALA A 237 -0.48 8.67 -21.79
N GLY A 238 -1.57 9.29 -22.28
CA GLY A 238 -2.07 9.11 -23.65
C GLY A 238 -2.70 7.73 -23.91
N ILE A 239 -3.17 7.07 -22.85
CA ILE A 239 -3.89 5.79 -22.89
C ILE A 239 -5.39 6.11 -23.02
N ASP A 240 -5.97 5.81 -24.18
CA ASP A 240 -7.39 6.03 -24.52
C ASP A 240 -8.17 4.69 -24.47
N VAL A 241 -7.80 3.81 -23.54
CA VAL A 241 -8.36 2.46 -23.42
C VAL A 241 -9.06 2.38 -22.08
N THR A 242 -10.39 2.23 -22.13
CA THR A 242 -11.21 2.07 -20.93
C THR A 242 -11.14 0.64 -20.40
N GLU A 243 -11.44 0.42 -19.12
CA GLU A 243 -11.52 -0.93 -18.53
C GLU A 243 -12.52 -1.84 -19.29
N SER A 244 -13.57 -1.26 -19.89
CA SER A 244 -14.48 -1.96 -20.81
C SER A 244 -13.82 -2.43 -22.11
N ASP A 245 -12.82 -1.72 -22.64
CA ASP A 245 -12.11 -2.10 -23.87
C ASP A 245 -11.11 -3.25 -23.64
N LEU A 246 -10.65 -3.44 -22.40
CA LEU A 246 -9.78 -4.54 -22.00
C LEU A 246 -10.58 -5.84 -21.83
N MET A 247 -11.78 -5.78 -21.26
CA MET A 247 -12.66 -6.95 -21.14
C MET A 247 -13.15 -7.48 -22.48
N GLU A 248 -13.29 -6.63 -23.51
CA GLU A 248 -13.75 -7.05 -24.83
C GLU A 248 -12.65 -7.77 -25.66
N LYS A 249 -11.38 -7.71 -25.25
CA LYS A 249 -10.25 -8.21 -26.06
C LYS A 249 -9.59 -9.51 -25.59
N VAL A 250 -9.98 -10.06 -24.44
CA VAL A 250 -9.41 -11.32 -23.96
C VAL A 250 -10.47 -12.43 -24.06
N ASP A 251 -10.73 -12.86 -25.28
CA ASP A 251 -11.51 -14.08 -25.55
C ASP A 251 -10.58 -15.28 -25.30
N LEU A 252 -10.44 -15.67 -24.02
CA LEU A 252 -9.60 -16.79 -23.58
C LEU A 252 -10.04 -18.13 -24.19
N ASP A 253 -11.27 -18.22 -24.69
CA ASP A 253 -11.84 -19.41 -25.34
C ASP A 253 -11.30 -19.62 -26.77
N ALA A 254 -10.58 -18.65 -27.35
CA ALA A 254 -9.97 -18.76 -28.69
C ALA A 254 -8.50 -19.21 -28.67
N LEU A 255 -7.91 -19.43 -27.49
CA LEU A 255 -6.57 -20.01 -27.35
C LEU A 255 -6.66 -21.54 -27.41
N ASP A 256 -6.84 -22.07 -28.62
CA ASP A 256 -6.56 -23.49 -28.90
C ASP A 256 -5.05 -23.69 -28.69
N PHE A 257 -4.69 -24.35 -27.59
CA PHE A 257 -3.35 -24.88 -27.42
C PHE A 257 -3.26 -26.12 -28.30
N ASP A 258 -2.62 -25.99 -29.46
CA ASP A 258 -2.16 -27.14 -30.23
C ASP A 258 -1.19 -27.93 -29.34
N GLU A 259 -1.67 -29.02 -28.74
CA GLU A 259 -0.83 -30.06 -28.16
C GLU A 259 -0.07 -30.72 -29.33
N ASP A 260 1.13 -30.21 -29.60
CA ASP A 260 2.07 -30.85 -30.52
C ASP A 260 2.34 -32.28 -30.01
N GLU A 261 1.97 -33.25 -30.87
CA GLU A 261 2.26 -34.67 -30.75
C GLU A 261 3.78 -34.92 -30.60
N ASP A 262 4.23 -35.21 -29.39
CA ASP A 262 5.55 -35.83 -29.18
C ASP A 262 5.45 -37.34 -29.47
N ASP A 263 5.81 -37.70 -30.70
CA ASP A 263 6.18 -39.04 -31.16
C ASP A 263 7.23 -39.66 -30.22
N TYR A 264 6.81 -40.62 -29.39
CA TYR A 264 7.73 -41.53 -28.72
C TYR A 264 8.02 -42.74 -29.63
N ASP A 265 9.06 -42.61 -30.44
CA ASP A 265 9.78 -43.74 -31.05
C ASP A 265 10.43 -44.58 -29.92
N GLU A 266 9.80 -45.69 -29.56
CA GLU A 266 10.40 -46.69 -28.66
C GLU A 266 11.40 -47.54 -29.46
N HIS A 267 12.67 -47.11 -29.40
CA HIS A 267 13.83 -47.89 -29.81
C HIS A 267 14.40 -48.70 -28.63
N ASP A 268 14.73 -49.96 -28.96
CA ASP A 268 15.72 -50.86 -28.35
C ASP A 268 15.28 -51.91 -27.29
N ASP A 269 15.23 -53.15 -27.79
CA ASP A 269 16.04 -54.31 -27.36
C ASP A 269 16.11 -54.70 -25.88
N ALA A 270 15.43 -55.81 -25.53
CA ALA A 270 16.03 -57.06 -24.97
C ALA A 270 14.97 -58.13 -24.66
#